data_AF-E4NS06-F1
#
_entry.id   AF-E4NS06-F1
#
_cell.length_a   1.000
_cell.length_b   1.000
_cell.length_c   1.000
_cell.angle_alpha   90.00
_cell.angle_beta   90.00
_cell.angle_gamma   90.00
#
_symmetry.space_group_name_H-M   'P 1'
#
loop_
_entity.id
_entity.type
_entity.pdbx_description
1 polymer ?
#
loop_
_entity_poly.entity_id
_entity_poly.type
_entity_poly.pdbx_seq_one_letter_code
_entity_poly.pdbx_strand_id
1 'polypeptide(L)'
;MSLWKCGVAGCDGRFEEVEDAIIHQTVEHERHECKVCGTIVPEGYFAIRHAFEEHSRAEFVRAYDANSSDVRERERVKSDVESEADLQTVVETLKEQGAL
;
A
#
# COMPACT_ATOMS: atom_id res chain seq x y z
N MET A 1 4.18 -19.42 -11.41
CA MET A 1 3.58 -18.17 -10.91
C MET A 1 4.55 -17.56 -9.92
N SER A 2 4.84 -16.27 -10.05
CA SER A 2 5.67 -15.54 -9.07
C SER A 2 4.79 -15.12 -7.90
N LEU A 3 5.23 -15.38 -6.68
CA LEU A 3 4.52 -14.95 -5.47
C LEU A 3 4.57 -13.44 -5.31
N TRP A 4 3.45 -12.86 -4.88
CA TRP A 4 3.38 -11.48 -4.40
C TRP A 4 4.17 -11.34 -3.11
N LYS A 5 5.02 -10.32 -3.02
CA LYS A 5 5.77 -10.01 -1.79
C LYS A 5 5.01 -8.94 -1.00
N CYS A 6 5.11 -8.98 0.33
CA CYS A 6 4.58 -7.92 1.17
C CYS A 6 5.12 -6.54 0.77
N GLY A 7 6.42 -6.39 0.52
CA GLY A 7 7.00 -5.13 0.07
C GLY A 7 7.17 -4.05 1.15
N VAL A 8 6.65 -4.28 2.36
CA VAL A 8 6.96 -3.47 3.55
C VAL A 8 8.38 -3.81 4.02
N ALA A 9 9.14 -2.78 4.38
CA ALA A 9 10.55 -2.92 4.72
C ALA A 9 10.74 -3.87 5.92
N GLY A 10 11.57 -4.90 5.73
CA GLY A 10 11.83 -5.92 6.75
C GLY A 10 10.81 -7.05 6.83
N CYS A 11 9.80 -7.09 5.93
CA CYS A 11 8.86 -8.19 5.83
C CYS A 11 9.16 -9.10 4.62
N ASP A 12 9.42 -10.38 4.90
CA ASP A 12 9.67 -11.42 3.89
C ASP A 12 8.40 -12.18 3.46
N GLY A 13 7.21 -11.69 3.84
CA GLY A 13 5.93 -12.30 3.51
C GLY A 13 5.73 -12.50 2.00
N ARG A 14 5.23 -13.67 1.62
CA ARG A 14 4.98 -14.07 0.23
C ARG A 14 3.63 -14.75 0.10
N PHE A 15 2.87 -14.39 -0.92
CA PHE A 15 1.47 -14.76 -1.09
C PHE A 15 1.20 -15.18 -2.53
N GLU A 16 0.23 -16.07 -2.70
CA GLU A 16 -0.21 -16.51 -4.03
C GLU A 16 -1.10 -15.43 -4.65
N GLU A 17 -2.03 -14.89 -3.85
CA GLU A 17 -2.95 -13.82 -4.24
C GLU A 17 -2.47 -12.46 -3.75
N VAL A 18 -2.76 -11.41 -4.52
CA VAL A 18 -2.38 -10.03 -4.17
C VAL A 18 -3.22 -9.53 -2.99
N GLU A 19 -4.46 -9.98 -2.88
CA GLU A 19 -5.39 -9.68 -1.80
C GLU A 19 -4.83 -10.11 -0.44
N ASP A 20 -4.25 -11.32 -0.38
CA ASP A 20 -3.62 -11.83 0.84
C ASP A 20 -2.43 -10.96 1.26
N ALA A 21 -1.66 -10.45 0.29
CA ALA A 21 -0.56 -9.53 0.57
C ALA A 21 -1.08 -8.19 1.14
N ILE A 22 -2.16 -7.63 0.59
CA ILE A 22 -2.77 -6.38 1.07
C ILE A 22 -3.38 -6.56 2.47
N ILE A 23 -4.07 -7.68 2.71
CA ILE A 23 -4.63 -8.01 4.01
C ILE A 23 -3.51 -8.12 5.04
N HIS A 24 -2.46 -8.88 4.74
CA HIS A 24 -1.28 -9.01 5.58
C HIS A 24 -0.66 -7.65 5.91
N GLN A 25 -0.45 -6.79 4.90
CA GLN A 25 0.08 -5.43 5.11
C GLN A 25 -0.76 -4.62 6.10
N THR A 26 -2.08 -4.80 6.07
CA THR A 26 -3.01 -4.02 6.88
C THR A 26 -3.08 -4.51 8.33
N VAL A 27 -2.95 -5.83 8.55
CA VAL A 27 -3.19 -6.45 9.86
C VAL A 27 -1.91 -6.74 10.65
N GLU A 28 -0.79 -7.01 9.96
CA GLU A 28 0.47 -7.42 10.59
C GLU A 28 1.52 -6.30 10.69
N HIS A 29 1.24 -5.11 10.11
CA HIS A 29 2.17 -3.99 10.15
C HIS A 29 1.60 -2.78 10.87
N GLU A 30 2.51 -2.03 11.50
CA GLU A 30 2.18 -0.76 12.13
C GLU A 30 1.62 0.20 11.07
N ARG A 31 0.60 0.96 11.46
CA ARG A 31 -0.02 1.93 10.56
C ARG A 31 0.98 3.05 10.21
N HIS A 32 0.90 3.53 8.99
CA HIS A 32 1.77 4.56 8.45
C HIS A 32 1.18 5.94 8.66
N GLU A 33 1.97 6.87 9.20
CA GLU A 33 1.62 8.29 9.23
C GLU A 33 2.01 8.94 7.91
N CYS A 34 1.02 9.45 7.17
CA CYS A 34 1.27 10.14 5.92
C CYS A 34 2.06 11.44 6.16
N LYS A 35 3.31 11.51 5.71
CA LYS A 35 4.17 12.70 5.89
C LYS A 35 3.67 13.98 5.19
N VAL A 36 2.67 13.88 4.32
CA VAL A 36 2.08 15.05 3.63
C VAL A 36 1.00 15.71 4.50
N CYS A 37 0.13 14.93 5.16
CA CYS A 37 -1.05 15.46 5.86
C CYS A 37 -1.23 14.98 7.31
N GLY A 38 -0.42 14.04 7.79
CA GLY A 38 -0.49 13.49 9.15
C GLY A 38 -1.56 12.42 9.38
N THR A 39 -2.35 12.05 8.36
CA THR A 39 -3.35 10.98 8.49
C THR A 39 -2.68 9.63 8.73
N ILE A 40 -3.18 8.87 9.70
CA ILE A 40 -2.78 7.48 9.95
C ILE A 40 -3.55 6.56 9.01
N VAL A 41 -2.84 5.83 8.15
CA VAL A 41 -3.39 4.89 7.16
C VAL A 41 -2.75 3.51 7.31
N PRO A 42 -3.37 2.43 6.84
CA PRO A 42 -2.68 1.14 6.78
C PRO A 42 -1.41 1.22 5.92
N GLU A 43 -0.39 0.47 6.30
CA GLU A 43 0.88 0.39 5.58
C GLU A 43 0.72 -0.36 4.24
N GLY A 44 1.74 -0.29 3.38
CA GLY A 44 1.78 -1.01 2.11
C GLY A 44 0.90 -0.35 1.05
N TYR A 45 0.03 -1.14 0.41
CA TYR A 45 -0.78 -0.68 -0.72
C TYR A 45 -1.66 0.53 -0.35
N PHE A 46 -2.32 0.53 0.81
CA PHE A 46 -3.20 1.64 1.20
C PHE A 46 -2.44 2.95 1.44
N ALA A 47 -1.22 2.89 1.99
CA ALA A 47 -0.36 4.06 2.12
C ALA A 47 0.05 4.64 0.76
N ILE A 48 0.41 3.77 -0.20
CA ILE A 48 0.71 4.17 -1.57
C ILE A 48 -0.53 4.78 -2.23
N ARG A 49 -1.67 4.11 -2.17
CA ARG A 49 -2.92 4.58 -2.75
C ARG A 49 -3.29 5.96 -2.21
N HIS A 50 -3.28 6.13 -0.88
CA HIS A 50 -3.53 7.42 -0.24
C HIS A 50 -2.58 8.51 -0.76
N ALA A 51 -1.27 8.22 -0.81
CA ALA A 51 -0.27 9.18 -1.26
C ALA A 51 -0.49 9.69 -2.70
N PHE A 52 -1.01 8.85 -3.59
CA PHE A 52 -1.17 9.17 -5.02
C PHE A 52 -2.62 9.48 -5.45
N GLU A 53 -3.62 9.28 -4.59
CA GLU A 53 -5.00 9.73 -4.83
C GLU A 53 -5.29 11.08 -4.15
N GLU A 54 -4.74 11.30 -2.96
CA GLU A 54 -5.05 12.48 -2.15
C GLU A 54 -4.02 13.60 -2.28
N HIS A 55 -2.81 13.29 -2.79
CA HIS A 55 -1.71 14.25 -2.90
C HIS A 55 -1.07 14.25 -4.28
N SER A 56 -0.43 15.36 -4.62
CA SER A 56 0.34 15.47 -5.85
C SER A 56 1.73 14.81 -5.70
N ARG A 57 2.31 14.39 -6.84
CA ARG A 57 3.69 13.90 -6.90
C ARG A 57 4.70 14.87 -6.29
N ALA A 58 4.46 16.18 -6.44
CA ALA A 58 5.35 17.22 -5.91
C ALA A 58 5.25 17.34 -4.38
N GLU A 59 4.08 17.09 -3.79
CA GLU A 59 3.91 17.01 -2.34
C GLU A 59 4.56 15.74 -1.79
N PHE A 60 4.34 14.59 -2.42
CA PHE A 60 4.99 13.34 -2.06
C PHE A 60 6.53 13.47 -2.07
N VAL A 61 7.11 13.99 -3.16
CA VAL A 61 8.56 14.22 -3.29
C VAL A 61 9.10 15.08 -2.15
N ARG A 62 8.43 16.18 -1.83
CA ARG A 62 8.87 17.10 -0.76
C ARG A 62 8.74 16.49 0.63
N ALA A 63 7.64 15.80 0.92
CA ALA A 63 7.37 15.26 2.25
C ALA A 63 8.22 14.02 2.57
N TYR A 64 8.55 13.22 1.57
CA TYR A 64 9.29 11.96 1.74
C TYR A 64 10.76 12.03 1.33
N ASP A 65 11.26 13.21 0.92
CA ASP A 65 12.60 13.36 0.32
C ASP A 65 12.83 12.38 -0.83
N ALA A 66 11.80 12.18 -1.64
CA ALA A 66 11.75 11.16 -2.69
C ALA A 66 12.18 11.74 -4.04
N ASN A 67 12.55 10.88 -4.99
CA ASN A 67 12.89 11.28 -6.35
C ASN A 67 11.91 10.73 -7.40
N SER A 68 12.14 11.05 -8.68
CA SER A 68 11.25 10.62 -9.75
C SER A 68 11.16 9.09 -9.91
N SER A 69 12.20 8.36 -9.51
CA SER A 69 12.23 6.88 -9.53
C SER A 69 11.30 6.31 -8.46
N ASP A 70 11.34 6.88 -7.27
CA ASP A 70 10.46 6.52 -6.13
C ASP A 70 8.98 6.67 -6.47
N VAL A 71 8.65 7.77 -7.17
CA VAL A 71 7.30 8.03 -7.66
C VAL A 71 6.90 6.96 -8.67
N ARG A 72 7.71 6.75 -9.71
CA ARG A 72 7.40 5.78 -10.76
C ARG A 72 7.27 4.36 -10.21
N GLU A 73 8.06 3.99 -9.22
CA GLU A 73 7.97 2.69 -8.57
C GLU A 73 6.64 2.49 -7.86
N ARG A 74 6.23 3.46 -7.04
CA ARG A 74 4.98 3.38 -6.28
C ARG A 74 3.75 3.43 -7.19
N GLU A 75 3.80 4.21 -8.26
CA GLU A 75 2.73 4.21 -9.28
C GLU A 75 2.63 2.89 -10.02
N ARG A 76 3.76 2.25 -10.37
CA ARG A 76 3.75 0.91 -10.96
C ARG A 76 3.16 -0.11 -9.98
N VAL A 77 3.64 -0.14 -8.74
CA VAL A 77 3.10 -1.05 -7.71
C VAL A 77 1.61 -0.86 -7.51
N LYS A 78 1.14 0.40 -7.41
CA LYS A 78 -0.29 0.70 -7.32
C LYS A 78 -1.07 0.15 -8.51
N SER A 79 -0.57 0.40 -9.73
CA SER A 79 -1.22 -0.05 -10.96
C SER A 79 -1.25 -1.57 -11.09
N ASP A 80 -0.15 -2.25 -10.73
CA ASP A 80 -0.05 -3.71 -10.80
C ASP A 80 -1.04 -4.35 -9.83
N VAL A 81 -1.09 -3.85 -8.58
CA VAL A 81 -2.06 -4.28 -7.57
C VAL A 81 -3.49 -4.04 -8.03
N GLU A 82 -3.82 -2.84 -8.53
CA GLU A 82 -5.18 -2.50 -8.97
C GLU A 82 -5.63 -3.26 -10.22
N SER A 83 -4.69 -3.80 -11.00
CA SER A 83 -4.99 -4.60 -12.19
C SER A 83 -5.31 -6.05 -11.88
N GLU A 84 -4.86 -6.56 -10.73
CA GLU A 84 -5.05 -7.96 -10.31
C GLU A 84 -6.03 -8.11 -9.15
N ALA A 85 -6.03 -7.18 -8.19
CA ALA A 85 -6.75 -7.31 -6.94
C ALA A 85 -8.25 -6.98 -7.07
N ASP A 86 -9.09 -7.82 -6.47
CA ASP A 86 -10.45 -7.45 -6.08
C ASP A 86 -10.44 -6.66 -4.76
N LEU A 87 -10.24 -5.35 -4.87
CA LEU A 87 -10.20 -4.44 -3.72
C LEU A 87 -11.50 -4.42 -2.91
N GLN A 88 -12.64 -4.75 -3.52
CA GLN A 88 -13.89 -4.82 -2.78
C GLN A 88 -13.84 -5.99 -1.80
N THR A 89 -13.43 -7.17 -2.26
CA THR A 89 -13.25 -8.37 -1.43
C THR A 89 -12.23 -8.15 -0.31
N VAL A 90 -11.13 -7.45 -0.57
CA VAL A 90 -10.14 -7.08 0.47
C VAL A 90 -10.79 -6.22 1.55
N VAL A 91 -11.51 -5.16 1.18
CA VAL A 91 -12.14 -4.24 2.13
C VAL A 91 -13.22 -4.94 2.95
N GLU A 92 -14.02 -5.80 2.34
CA GLU A 92 -15.02 -6.62 3.04
C GLU A 92 -14.35 -7.53 4.07
N THR A 93 -13.30 -8.24 3.67
CA THR A 93 -12.53 -9.13 4.56
C THR A 93 -11.93 -8.38 5.75
N LEU A 94 -11.33 -7.21 5.51
CA LEU A 94 -10.73 -6.39 6.57
C LEU A 94 -11.77 -5.87 7.57
N LYS A 95 -12.98 -5.54 7.11
CA LYS A 95 -14.10 -5.15 7.98
C LYS A 95 -14.57 -6.32 8.85
N GLU A 96 -14.66 -7.51 8.29
CA GLU A 96 -15.04 -8.72 9.04
C GLU A 96 -14.01 -9.05 10.14
N GLN A 97 -12.73 -8.76 9.89
CA GLN A 97 -11.64 -8.91 10.88
C GLN A 97 -11.55 -7.74 11.87
N GLY A 98 -12.31 -6.66 11.69
CA GLY A 98 -12.25 -5.45 12.53
C GLY A 98 -10.97 -4.63 12.36
N ALA A 99 -10.30 -4.76 11.21
CA ALA A 99 -9.04 -4.07 10.89
C ALA A 99 -9.23 -2.69 10.23
N LEU A 100 -10.47 -2.37 9.83
CA LEU A 100 -10.92 -1.07 9.29
C LEU A 100 -12.16 -0.60 10.06
#